data_AF-A0A3D1RFM6-F1
#
_entry.id   AF-A0A3D1RFM6-F1
#
_cell.length_a   1.000
_cell.length_b   1.000
_cell.length_c   1.000
_cell.angle_alpha   90.00
_cell.angle_beta   90.00
_cell.angle_gamma   90.00
#
_symmetry.space_group_name_H-M   'P 1'
#
loop_
_entity.id
_entity.type
_entity.pdbx_description
1 polymer ?
#
loop_
_entity_poly.entity_id
_entity_poly.type
_entity_poly.pdbx_seq_one_letter_code
_entity_poly.pdbx_strand_id
1 'polypeptide(L)'
;DMSARTLQMEEMKLNLGPAKGKDFATAIGPMLVTLDELAHLEIPAKTGHVGKSWNMPMTCRVNGVEVSRGNIGDMDWTFAEIIERCSYGVNLLPGDVIGSGTVGTGCFLELNGTGKLNNPDYKEQWLQPGDVVEMDIEGLGTLSNTIVKEDSDFSILALKKHTQG
;
A
#
# COMPACT_ATOMS: atom_id res chain seq x y z
N ASP A 1 -4.28 -1.39 -0.27
CA ASP A 1 -4.28 -0.85 1.10
C ASP A 1 -4.63 0.64 1.07
N MET A 2 -5.92 0.98 0.95
CA MET A 2 -6.35 2.38 0.83
C MET A 2 -6.20 3.09 2.17
N SER A 3 -5.81 4.37 2.16
CA SER A 3 -5.45 5.08 3.39
C SER A 3 -6.02 6.49 3.45
N ALA A 4 -6.82 6.77 4.47
CA ALA A 4 -7.26 8.11 4.82
C ALA A 4 -6.24 8.77 5.76
N ARG A 5 -5.21 9.40 5.18
CA ARG A 5 -4.00 9.82 5.91
C ARG A 5 -4.27 10.83 7.03
N THR A 6 -5.21 11.76 6.83
CA THR A 6 -5.61 12.71 7.90
C THR A 6 -6.10 11.97 9.14
N LEU A 7 -7.05 11.03 8.96
CA LEU A 7 -7.60 10.24 10.07
C LEU A 7 -6.54 9.33 10.69
N GLN A 8 -5.76 8.63 9.86
CA GLN A 8 -4.69 7.75 10.31
C GLN A 8 -3.68 8.49 11.20
N MET A 9 -3.26 9.72 10.81
CA MET A 9 -2.31 10.52 11.59
C MET A 9 -2.86 10.96 12.94
N GLU A 10 -4.17 11.21 13.07
CA GLU A 10 -4.77 11.52 14.37
C GLU A 10 -4.79 10.30 15.29
N GLU A 11 -5.17 9.14 14.77
CA GLU A 11 -5.27 7.88 15.52
C GLU A 11 -3.91 7.36 15.97
N MET A 12 -2.89 7.47 15.11
CA MET A 12 -1.55 6.97 15.41
C MET A 12 -0.86 7.67 16.58
N LYS A 13 -1.34 8.84 17.04
CA LYS A 13 -0.83 9.51 18.26
C LYS A 13 -0.99 8.66 19.53
N LEU A 14 -1.93 7.72 19.53
CA LEU A 14 -2.16 6.81 20.66
C LEU A 14 -1.23 5.59 20.65
N ASN A 15 -0.36 5.43 19.63
CA ASN A 15 0.57 4.31 19.48
C ASN A 15 -0.08 2.91 19.47
N LEU A 16 -1.37 2.82 19.08
CA LEU A 16 -2.10 1.55 18.96
C LEU A 16 -2.13 1.01 17.51
N GLY A 17 -1.40 1.66 16.60
CA GLY A 17 -1.43 1.35 15.18
C GLY A 17 -2.57 2.03 14.43
N PRO A 18 -2.65 1.81 13.10
CA PRO A 18 -3.71 2.38 12.27
C PRO A 18 -5.04 1.63 12.46
N ALA A 19 -6.16 2.37 12.46
CA ALA A 19 -7.50 1.80 12.59
C ALA A 19 -8.43 2.28 11.46
N LYS A 20 -9.27 3.30 11.70
CA LYS A 20 -10.26 3.78 10.71
C LYS A 20 -9.62 4.44 9.51
N GLY A 21 -8.37 4.89 9.65
CA GLY A 21 -7.56 5.32 8.51
C GLY A 21 -7.28 4.25 7.46
N LYS A 22 -7.57 2.96 7.74
CA LYS A 22 -7.20 1.80 6.90
C LYS A 22 -8.33 0.79 6.68
N ASP A 23 -9.26 0.64 7.62
CA ASP A 23 -10.26 -0.43 7.59
C ASP A 23 -11.42 -0.23 6.59
N PHE A 24 -11.45 0.90 5.88
CA PHE A 24 -12.54 1.23 4.96
C PHE A 24 -12.43 0.55 3.59
N ALA A 25 -11.21 0.28 3.11
CA ALA A 25 -11.04 -0.38 1.81
C ALA A 25 -9.65 -0.99 1.61
N THR A 26 -9.62 -2.23 1.13
CA THR A 26 -8.43 -2.85 0.54
C THR A 26 -8.83 -3.56 -0.75
N ALA A 27 -8.18 -3.18 -1.86
CA ALA A 27 -8.34 -3.84 -3.16
C ALA A 27 -7.18 -4.83 -3.39
N ILE A 28 -7.49 -5.99 -3.94
CA ILE A 28 -6.57 -7.10 -4.24
C ILE A 28 -6.96 -7.65 -5.61
N GLY A 29 -5.98 -8.00 -6.44
CA GLY A 29 -6.21 -8.57 -7.76
C GLY A 29 -5.21 -8.08 -8.82
N PRO A 30 -5.51 -8.23 -10.12
CA PRO A 30 -6.79 -8.72 -10.67
C PRO A 30 -6.97 -10.24 -10.58
N MET A 31 -5.90 -10.99 -10.30
CA MET A 31 -5.92 -12.45 -10.18
C MET A 31 -4.94 -12.92 -9.11
N LEU A 32 -5.09 -14.19 -8.70
CA LEU A 32 -4.10 -14.90 -7.91
C LEU A 32 -3.26 -15.76 -8.86
N VAL A 33 -1.95 -15.79 -8.62
CA VAL A 33 -0.99 -16.66 -9.30
C VAL A 33 -0.33 -17.58 -8.29
N THR A 34 0.11 -18.74 -8.77
CA THR A 34 0.91 -19.68 -8.00
C THR A 34 2.39 -19.29 -8.07
N LEU A 35 3.19 -19.79 -7.12
CA LEU A 35 4.64 -19.55 -7.13
C LEU A 35 5.33 -20.19 -8.34
N ASP A 36 4.79 -21.29 -8.87
CA ASP A 36 5.35 -21.99 -10.02
C ASP A 36 5.18 -21.18 -11.32
N GLU A 37 4.07 -20.46 -11.47
CA GLU A 37 3.85 -19.55 -12.59
C GLU A 37 4.86 -18.39 -12.60
N LEU A 38 5.36 -18.00 -11.43
CA LEU A 38 6.37 -16.94 -11.26
C LEU A 38 7.82 -17.44 -11.27
N ALA A 39 8.06 -18.76 -11.39
CA ALA A 39 9.41 -19.33 -11.27
C ALA A 39 10.41 -18.76 -12.28
N HIS A 40 9.95 -18.35 -13.46
CA HIS A 40 10.78 -17.75 -14.51
C HIS A 40 11.24 -16.31 -14.20
N LEU A 41 10.65 -15.67 -13.19
CA LEU A 41 11.02 -14.33 -12.71
C LEU A 41 11.80 -14.38 -11.39
N GLU A 42 12.07 -15.58 -10.85
CA GLU A 42 12.75 -15.75 -9.57
C GLU A 42 14.19 -15.22 -9.64
N ILE A 43 14.60 -14.48 -8.61
CA ILE A 43 15.96 -13.98 -8.43
C ILE A 43 16.48 -14.38 -7.04
N PRO A 44 17.81 -14.40 -6.81
CA PRO A 44 18.36 -14.64 -5.49
C PRO A 44 17.82 -13.61 -4.48
N ALA A 45 17.49 -14.07 -3.27
CA ALA A 45 17.24 -13.16 -2.15
C ALA A 45 18.49 -12.29 -1.87
N LYS A 46 18.27 -11.10 -1.31
CA LYS A 46 19.35 -10.20 -0.88
C LYS A 46 20.28 -10.92 0.10
N THR A 47 21.57 -10.56 0.09
CA THR A 47 22.57 -11.16 1.00
C THR A 47 22.10 -11.10 2.45
N GLY A 48 22.06 -12.26 3.12
CA GLY A 48 21.61 -12.37 4.51
C GLY A 48 20.12 -12.65 4.69
N HIS A 49 19.34 -12.71 3.62
CA HIS A 49 17.91 -13.01 3.65
C HIS A 49 17.60 -14.44 3.19
N VAL A 50 16.49 -14.98 3.68
CA VAL A 50 16.04 -16.36 3.37
C VAL A 50 14.73 -16.37 2.59
N GLY A 51 14.50 -17.39 1.78
CA GLY A 51 13.27 -17.54 1.00
C GLY A 51 13.40 -17.09 -0.46
N LYS A 52 12.25 -16.94 -1.12
CA LYS A 52 12.17 -16.57 -2.55
C LYS A 52 12.07 -15.06 -2.74
N SER A 53 12.59 -14.59 -3.87
CA SER A 53 12.46 -13.22 -4.36
C SER A 53 12.25 -13.25 -5.88
N TRP A 54 11.73 -12.17 -6.45
CA TRP A 54 11.43 -12.07 -7.88
C TRP A 54 11.85 -10.72 -8.45
N ASN A 55 12.16 -10.68 -9.74
CA ASN A 55 12.25 -9.43 -10.49
C ASN A 55 10.89 -9.17 -11.14
N MET A 56 10.04 -8.39 -10.47
CA MET A 56 8.70 -8.04 -10.96
C MET A 56 8.54 -6.53 -10.82
N PRO A 57 8.85 -5.77 -11.90
CA PRO A 57 8.56 -4.35 -11.98
C PRO A 57 7.07 -4.09 -11.80
N MET A 58 6.77 -3.01 -11.10
CA MET A 58 5.40 -2.55 -10.89
C MET A 58 5.29 -1.05 -11.09
N THR A 59 4.11 -0.61 -11.50
CA THR A 59 3.77 0.81 -11.70
C THR A 59 2.41 1.11 -11.10
N CYS A 60 2.23 2.36 -10.66
CA CYS A 60 0.93 2.90 -10.29
C CYS A 60 0.65 4.14 -11.13
N ARG A 61 -0.54 4.21 -11.71
CA ARG A 61 -1.03 5.33 -12.50
C ARG A 61 -2.29 5.91 -11.86
N VAL A 62 -2.42 7.24 -11.92
CA VAL A 62 -3.67 7.94 -11.63
C VAL A 62 -4.09 8.71 -12.87
N ASN A 63 -5.28 8.41 -13.39
CA ASN A 63 -5.80 9.00 -14.63
C ASN A 63 -4.83 8.84 -15.82
N GLY A 64 -4.20 7.67 -15.94
CA GLY A 64 -3.22 7.35 -16.98
C GLY A 64 -1.82 7.95 -16.78
N VAL A 65 -1.60 8.77 -15.75
CA VAL A 65 -0.29 9.35 -15.43
C VAL A 65 0.42 8.47 -14.42
N GLU A 66 1.62 7.98 -14.75
CA GLU A 66 2.47 7.25 -13.79
C GLU A 66 2.88 8.15 -12.63
N VAL A 67 2.56 7.71 -11.42
CA VAL A 67 2.89 8.42 -10.17
C VAL A 67 3.88 7.64 -9.31
N SER A 68 4.04 6.34 -9.55
CA SER A 68 4.95 5.49 -8.80
C SER A 68 5.45 4.32 -9.65
N ARG A 69 6.66 3.89 -9.35
CA ARG A 69 7.34 2.74 -9.95
C ARG A 69 8.21 2.07 -8.91
N GLY A 70 8.22 0.75 -8.88
CA GLY A 70 9.07 -0.03 -8.00
C GLY A 70 9.27 -1.45 -8.51
N ASN A 71 9.88 -2.30 -7.69
CA ASN A 71 10.06 -3.71 -7.98
C ASN A 71 9.89 -4.55 -6.72
N ILE A 72 9.32 -5.75 -6.83
CA ILE A 72 9.21 -6.67 -5.69
C ILE A 72 10.59 -7.08 -5.16
N GLY A 73 11.60 -7.16 -6.04
CA GLY A 73 12.98 -7.48 -5.68
C GLY A 73 13.66 -6.42 -4.81
N ASP A 74 13.08 -5.22 -4.73
CA ASP A 74 13.57 -4.15 -3.86
C ASP A 74 13.12 -4.31 -2.41
N MET A 75 12.20 -5.24 -2.10
CA MET A 75 11.78 -5.54 -0.73
C MET A 75 12.97 -5.96 0.13
N ASP A 76 13.02 -5.48 1.38
CA ASP A 76 14.08 -5.86 2.32
C ASP A 76 13.82 -7.22 2.96
N TRP A 77 12.57 -7.58 3.23
CA TRP A 77 12.21 -8.86 3.83
C TRP A 77 11.45 -9.72 2.83
N THR A 78 11.82 -10.99 2.70
CA THR A 78 11.08 -11.90 1.82
C THR A 78 9.72 -12.27 2.44
N PHE A 79 8.79 -12.79 1.64
CA PHE A 79 7.53 -13.31 2.18
C PHE A 79 7.75 -14.45 3.18
N ALA A 80 8.82 -15.25 3.07
CA ALA A 80 9.11 -16.29 4.05
C ALA A 80 9.44 -15.69 5.43
N GLU A 81 10.20 -14.59 5.47
CA GLU A 81 10.55 -13.87 6.68
C GLU A 81 9.34 -13.12 7.27
N ILE A 82 8.50 -12.53 6.41
CA ILE A 82 7.23 -11.90 6.83
C ILE A 82 6.30 -12.94 7.45
N ILE A 83 6.17 -14.12 6.85
CA ILE A 83 5.37 -15.23 7.37
C ILE A 83 5.90 -15.71 8.72
N GLU A 84 7.22 -15.91 8.84
CA GLU A 84 7.87 -16.25 10.11
C GLU A 84 7.48 -15.24 11.20
N ARG A 85 7.61 -13.94 10.88
CA ARG A 85 7.30 -12.86 11.81
C ARG A 85 5.82 -12.84 12.21
N CYS A 86 4.92 -13.02 11.24
CA CYS A 86 3.48 -13.09 11.47
C CYS A 86 3.09 -14.30 12.32
N SER A 87 3.81 -15.42 12.22
CA SER A 87 3.53 -16.65 12.97
C SER A 87 3.88 -16.57 14.46
N TYR A 88 4.55 -15.50 14.90
CA TYR A 88 4.95 -15.36 16.30
C TYR A 88 3.73 -15.14 17.22
N GLY A 89 3.32 -16.20 17.91
CA GLY A 89 2.18 -16.18 18.83
C GLY A 89 0.80 -16.18 18.15
N VAL A 90 0.74 -16.48 16.84
CA VAL A 90 -0.47 -16.49 16.03
C VAL A 90 -0.47 -17.72 15.13
N ASN A 91 -1.61 -18.40 15.02
CA ASN A 91 -1.80 -19.46 14.04
C ASN A 91 -2.21 -18.83 12.70
N LEU A 92 -1.40 -19.04 11.67
CA LEU A 92 -1.76 -18.70 10.29
C LEU A 92 -2.62 -19.81 9.70
N LEU A 93 -3.73 -19.44 9.08
CA LEU A 93 -4.73 -20.36 8.55
C LEU A 93 -4.81 -20.28 7.02
N PRO A 94 -5.21 -21.38 6.33
CA PRO A 94 -5.51 -21.33 4.91
C PRO A 94 -6.55 -20.24 4.60
N GLY A 95 -6.22 -19.35 3.68
CA GLY A 95 -7.04 -18.19 3.32
C GLY A 95 -6.58 -16.87 3.95
N ASP A 96 -5.64 -16.89 4.89
CA ASP A 96 -5.00 -15.66 5.37
C ASP A 96 -4.27 -14.95 4.21
N VAL A 97 -4.43 -13.62 4.15
CA VAL A 97 -3.77 -12.78 3.15
C VAL A 97 -2.72 -11.92 3.83
N ILE A 98 -1.47 -12.10 3.43
CA ILE A 98 -0.32 -11.38 3.99
C ILE A 98 0.17 -10.37 2.95
N GLY A 99 0.17 -9.09 3.33
CA GLY A 99 0.69 -8.02 2.49
C GLY A 99 2.15 -7.72 2.78
N SER A 100 2.93 -7.39 1.74
CA SER A 100 4.34 -6.99 1.83
C SER A 100 4.55 -5.65 2.54
N GLY A 101 3.52 -4.81 2.60
CA GLY A 101 3.64 -3.38 2.86
C GLY A 101 3.78 -2.58 1.57
N THR A 102 3.88 -1.25 1.71
CA THR A 102 4.03 -0.32 0.58
C THR A 102 5.43 -0.47 -0.02
N VAL A 103 5.53 -0.72 -1.33
CA VAL A 103 6.81 -0.67 -2.06
C VAL A 103 7.31 0.78 -2.07
N GLY A 104 8.62 1.01 -1.94
CA GLY A 104 9.18 2.35 -1.79
C GLY A 104 8.73 3.31 -2.90
N THR A 105 8.40 4.56 -2.54
CA THR A 105 7.74 5.56 -3.41
C THR A 105 6.32 5.19 -3.85
N GLY A 106 5.73 4.14 -3.26
CA GLY A 106 4.43 3.56 -3.61
C GLY A 106 3.22 4.26 -3.03
N CYS A 107 3.38 5.40 -2.35
CA CYS A 107 2.24 6.15 -1.83
C CYS A 107 2.43 7.67 -1.90
N PHE A 108 1.31 8.38 -2.06
CA PHE A 108 1.32 9.84 -2.09
C PHE A 108 1.87 10.50 -0.83
N LEU A 109 1.77 9.84 0.34
CA LEU A 109 2.36 10.39 1.56
C LEU A 109 3.88 10.55 1.42
N GLU A 110 4.57 9.53 0.93
CA GLU A 110 6.01 9.58 0.65
C GLU A 110 6.31 10.54 -0.50
N LEU A 111 5.60 10.43 -1.63
CA LEU A 111 5.84 11.26 -2.81
C LEU A 111 5.66 12.75 -2.51
N ASN A 112 4.64 13.12 -1.75
CA ASN A 112 4.41 14.50 -1.31
C ASN A 112 5.51 14.98 -0.37
N GLY A 113 5.97 14.11 0.55
CA GLY A 113 7.08 14.41 1.46
C GLY A 113 8.39 14.66 0.71
N THR A 114 8.77 13.76 -0.21
CA THR A 114 9.94 13.93 -1.07
C THR A 114 9.82 15.15 -1.97
N GLY A 115 8.64 15.37 -2.56
CA GLY A 115 8.35 16.54 -3.38
C GLY A 115 8.59 17.84 -2.62
N LYS A 116 8.06 17.97 -1.40
CA LYS A 116 8.26 19.13 -0.54
C LYS A 116 9.69 19.30 -0.05
N LEU A 117 10.39 18.21 0.22
CA LEU A 117 11.81 18.25 0.60
C LEU A 117 12.67 18.83 -0.53
N ASN A 118 12.37 18.45 -1.78
CA ASN A 118 13.11 18.90 -2.96
C ASN A 118 12.67 20.30 -3.44
N ASN A 119 11.40 20.65 -3.23
CA ASN A 119 10.82 21.94 -3.61
C ASN A 119 9.74 22.35 -2.57
N PRO A 120 9.97 23.39 -1.76
CA PRO A 120 8.98 23.87 -0.79
C PRO A 120 7.63 24.27 -1.40
N ASP A 121 7.60 24.69 -2.67
CA ASP A 121 6.39 25.07 -3.40
C ASP A 121 5.72 23.87 -4.12
N TYR A 122 6.19 22.65 -3.86
CA TYR A 122 5.60 21.44 -4.41
C TYR A 122 4.12 21.33 -4.02
N LYS A 123 3.27 21.18 -5.03
CA LYS A 123 1.83 20.97 -4.84
C LYS A 123 1.60 19.49 -4.56
N GLU A 124 1.10 19.21 -3.38
CA GLU A 124 0.72 17.85 -2.99
C GLU A 124 -0.37 17.30 -3.90
N GLN A 125 -0.27 16.01 -4.17
CA GLN A 125 -1.27 15.25 -4.89
C GLN A 125 -1.96 14.28 -3.91
N TRP A 126 -3.29 14.28 -3.93
CA TRP A 126 -4.13 13.34 -3.20
C TRP A 126 -5.28 12.91 -4.09
N LEU A 127 -5.76 11.68 -3.92
CA LEU A 127 -6.86 11.12 -4.71
C LEU A 127 -8.13 11.96 -4.55
N GLN A 128 -8.79 12.23 -5.66
CA GLN A 128 -10.04 12.96 -5.77
C GLN A 128 -11.18 12.06 -6.26
N PRO A 129 -12.45 12.41 -6.00
CA PRO A 129 -13.58 11.75 -6.64
C PRO A 129 -13.45 11.74 -8.17
N GLY A 130 -13.68 10.58 -8.77
CA GLY A 130 -13.54 10.34 -10.21
C GLY A 130 -12.15 9.89 -10.65
N ASP A 131 -11.13 9.92 -9.78
CA ASP A 131 -9.81 9.42 -10.13
C ASP A 131 -9.85 7.92 -10.41
N VAL A 132 -9.18 7.50 -11.48
CA VAL A 132 -8.95 6.09 -11.80
C VAL A 132 -7.53 5.74 -11.38
N VAL A 133 -7.40 4.79 -10.45
CA VAL A 133 -6.13 4.27 -9.94
C VAL A 133 -5.88 2.91 -10.56
N GLU A 134 -4.79 2.80 -11.31
CA GLU A 134 -4.35 1.56 -11.94
C GLU A 134 -3.00 1.12 -11.35
N MET A 135 -2.93 -0.11 -10.88
CA MET A 135 -1.70 -0.72 -10.40
C MET A 135 -1.38 -1.92 -11.27
N ASP A 136 -0.19 -1.93 -11.85
CA ASP A 136 0.29 -3.00 -12.72
C ASP A 136 1.55 -3.61 -12.13
N ILE A 137 1.65 -4.93 -12.19
CA ILE A 137 2.86 -5.67 -11.83
C ILE A 137 3.06 -6.82 -12.82
N GLU A 138 4.31 -7.00 -13.24
CA GLU A 138 4.67 -8.09 -14.14
C GLU A 138 4.19 -9.44 -13.57
N GLY A 139 3.53 -10.24 -14.42
CA GLY A 139 3.01 -11.56 -14.07
C GLY A 139 1.60 -11.60 -13.46
N LEU A 140 1.05 -10.50 -12.92
CA LEU A 140 -0.33 -10.49 -12.35
C LEU A 140 -1.29 -9.57 -13.10
N GLY A 141 -0.80 -8.70 -13.99
CA GLY A 141 -1.61 -7.77 -14.77
C GLY A 141 -2.00 -6.51 -14.02
N THR A 142 -3.06 -5.84 -14.48
CA THR A 142 -3.47 -4.52 -13.98
C THR A 142 -4.73 -4.59 -13.12
N LEU A 143 -4.65 -4.10 -11.88
CA LEU A 143 -5.76 -3.83 -10.98
C LEU A 143 -6.22 -2.37 -11.14
N SER A 144 -7.47 -2.14 -11.57
CA SER A 144 -8.03 -0.81 -11.78
C SER A 144 -9.21 -0.53 -10.85
N ASN A 145 -9.19 0.63 -10.19
CA ASN A 145 -10.23 1.07 -9.25
C ASN A 145 -10.59 2.54 -9.51
N THR A 146 -11.88 2.86 -9.48
CA THR A 146 -12.34 4.27 -9.55
C THR A 146 -12.68 4.77 -8.15
N ILE A 147 -12.18 5.96 -7.81
CA ILE A 147 -12.48 6.63 -6.54
C ILE A 147 -13.86 7.26 -6.63
N VAL A 148 -14.77 6.82 -5.77
CA VAL A 148 -16.13 7.34 -5.71
C VAL A 148 -16.30 8.13 -4.42
N LYS A 149 -16.91 9.32 -4.52
CA LYS A 149 -17.31 10.08 -3.33
C LYS A 149 -18.49 9.37 -2.68
N GLU A 150 -18.38 9.11 -1.38
CA GLU A 150 -19.51 8.62 -0.58
C GLU A 150 -20.67 9.61 -0.61
N ASP A 151 -21.89 9.12 -0.82
CA ASP A 151 -23.13 9.93 -0.79
C ASP A 151 -23.63 10.11 0.65
N SER A 152 -22.74 10.64 1.49
CA SER A 152 -22.99 10.92 2.90
C SER A 152 -22.18 12.13 3.36
N ASP A 153 -22.80 12.98 4.17
CA ASP A 153 -22.11 14.08 4.87
C ASP A 153 -21.54 13.64 6.23
N PHE A 154 -21.61 12.36 6.57
CA PHE A 154 -21.06 11.85 7.83
C PHE A 154 -19.54 12.06 7.88
N SER A 155 -19.06 12.73 8.93
CA SER A 155 -17.64 12.94 9.17
C SER A 155 -17.31 12.77 10.63
N ILE A 156 -16.51 11.75 10.94
CA ILE A 156 -15.98 11.53 12.30
C ILE A 156 -15.14 12.73 12.76
N LEU A 157 -14.45 13.42 11.84
CA LEU A 157 -13.68 14.63 12.13
C LEU A 157 -14.58 15.80 12.49
N ALA A 158 -15.78 15.90 11.88
CA ALA A 158 -16.77 16.93 12.23
C ALA A 158 -17.45 16.68 13.58
N LEU A 159 -17.57 15.41 13.98
CA LEU A 159 -18.12 15.00 15.29
C LEU A 159 -17.07 15.01 16.42
N LYS A 160 -15.84 15.43 16.12
CA LYS A 160 -14.76 15.47 17.08
C LYS A 160 -15.12 16.39 18.24
N LYS A 161 -14.99 15.88 19.47
CA LYS A 161 -15.15 16.71 20.66
C LYS A 161 -14.01 17.72 20.70
N HIS A 162 -14.34 19.00 20.52
CA HIS A 162 -13.41 20.08 20.81
C HIS A 162 -13.32 20.22 22.33
N THR A 163 -12.35 19.55 22.95
CA THR A 163 -11.98 19.87 24.33
C THR A 163 -11.38 21.27 24.32
N GLN A 164 -12.08 22.25 24.90
CA GLN A 164 -11.45 23.50 25.31
C GLN A 164 -10.36 23.13 26.31
N GLY A 165 -9.11 23.35 25.93
CA GLY A 165 -7.91 23.21 26.75
C GLY A 165 -7.01 24.38 26.47
#